data_AF-A0A6A6VLW7-F1
#
_entry.id   AF-A0A6A6VLW7-F1
#
_cell.length_a   1.000
_cell.length_b   1.000
_cell.length_c   1.000
_cell.angle_alpha   90.00
_cell.angle_beta   90.00
_cell.angle_gamma   90.00
#
_symmetry.space_group_name_H-M   'P 1'
#
loop_
_entity.id
_entity.type
_entity.pdbx_description
1 polymer ?
#
loop_
_entity_poly.entity_id
_entity_poly.type
_entity_poly.pdbx_seq_one_letter_code
_entity_poly.pdbx_strand_id
1 'polypeptide(L)'
;MKFSLLLTLLTSSTLVAARYEKCTYWDGGKNYKGVCDYPAECIEKEGGFIIDNRCPGDKWNKCCIVKRGCNGASSYCSNHGGWMGPLGRSQCDWYGGKWLSGKCPGPPDVRCCDTPAG
;
A
#
# COMPACT_ATOMS: atom_id res chain seq x y z
N MET A 1 -26.60 -17.33 49.94
CA MET A 1 -25.27 -17.00 49.39
C MET A 1 -25.22 -17.43 47.94
N LYS A 2 -24.99 -16.49 47.00
CA LYS A 2 -24.28 -16.66 45.72
C LYS A 2 -24.33 -15.32 44.98
N PHE A 3 -23.29 -14.51 45.23
CA PHE A 3 -22.96 -13.32 44.46
C PHE A 3 -22.64 -13.75 43.03
N SER A 4 -23.47 -13.35 42.08
CA SER A 4 -23.17 -13.52 40.65
C SER A 4 -22.38 -12.30 40.21
N LEU A 5 -21.05 -12.40 40.22
CA LEU A 5 -20.16 -11.41 39.63
C LEU A 5 -20.38 -11.41 38.11
N LEU A 6 -21.09 -10.41 37.60
CA LEU A 6 -21.10 -10.10 36.18
C LEU A 6 -19.79 -9.36 35.86
N LEU A 7 -18.76 -10.11 35.45
CA LEU A 7 -17.49 -9.55 35.02
C LEU A 7 -17.66 -8.96 33.61
N THR A 8 -18.10 -7.71 33.52
CA THR A 8 -18.06 -6.93 32.28
C THR A 8 -16.59 -6.66 31.92
N LEU A 9 -16.02 -7.53 31.08
CA LEU A 9 -14.75 -7.30 30.39
C LEU A 9 -14.92 -6.11 29.45
N LEU A 10 -14.65 -4.91 29.96
CA LEU A 10 -14.25 -3.76 29.15
C LEU A 10 -12.88 -4.09 28.55
N THR A 11 -12.86 -4.77 27.40
CA THR A 11 -11.68 -4.75 26.54
C THR A 11 -11.66 -3.38 25.90
N SER A 12 -11.08 -2.42 26.62
CA SER A 12 -10.64 -1.13 26.08
C SER A 12 -9.64 -1.43 24.97
N SER A 13 -10.11 -1.60 23.74
CA SER A 13 -9.26 -1.71 22.57
C SER A 13 -8.56 -0.37 22.40
N THR A 14 -7.36 -0.27 22.96
CA THR A 14 -6.41 0.77 22.57
C THR A 14 -6.21 0.61 21.06
N LEU A 15 -6.73 1.57 20.29
CA LEU A 15 -6.44 1.75 18.88
C LEU A 15 -4.95 2.08 18.74
N VAL A 16 -4.08 1.09 18.93
CA VAL A 16 -2.71 1.19 18.44
C VAL A 16 -2.83 1.15 16.93
N ALA A 17 -2.56 2.28 16.29
CA ALA A 17 -2.40 2.32 14.83
C ALA A 17 -1.35 1.26 14.47
N ALA A 18 -1.80 0.18 13.84
CA ALA A 18 -1.00 -1.00 13.56
C ALA A 18 -0.12 -0.76 12.33
N ARG A 19 0.63 0.34 12.38
CA ARG A 19 1.62 0.71 11.39
C ARG A 19 2.74 -0.32 11.42
N TYR A 20 3.28 -0.61 10.25
CA TYR A 20 4.32 -1.61 9.96
C TYR A 20 3.88 -3.08 10.13
N GLU A 21 2.60 -3.34 10.41
CA GLU A 21 2.08 -4.71 10.37
C GLU A 21 2.13 -5.30 8.97
N LYS A 22 2.25 -6.62 8.89
CA LYS A 22 2.24 -7.33 7.60
C LYS A 22 0.82 -7.35 7.05
N CYS A 23 0.71 -7.07 5.76
CA CYS A 23 -0.55 -7.18 5.02
C CYS A 23 -0.33 -7.98 3.73
N THR A 24 -1.41 -8.46 3.14
CA THR A 24 -1.37 -9.18 1.86
C THR A 24 -2.45 -8.72 0.89
N TYR A 25 -2.18 -8.88 -0.40
CA TYR A 25 -3.12 -8.61 -1.48
C TYR A 25 -3.10 -9.76 -2.49
N TRP A 26 -4.28 -10.23 -2.88
CA TRP A 26 -4.47 -11.24 -3.91
C TRP A 26 -5.03 -10.57 -5.17
N ASP A 27 -4.33 -10.71 -6.30
CA ASP A 27 -4.73 -10.09 -7.57
C ASP A 27 -5.58 -11.01 -8.47
N GLY A 28 -5.91 -12.22 -8.01
CA GLY A 28 -6.58 -13.25 -8.82
C GLY A 28 -5.66 -14.39 -9.24
N GLY A 29 -4.34 -14.26 -9.12
CA GLY A 29 -3.38 -15.32 -9.43
C GLY A 29 -2.16 -15.37 -8.50
N LYS A 30 -1.85 -14.28 -7.81
CA LYS A 30 -0.67 -14.18 -6.94
C LYS A 30 -0.96 -13.40 -5.66
N ASN A 31 -0.34 -13.86 -4.57
CA ASN A 31 -0.29 -13.14 -3.30
C ASN A 31 0.91 -12.20 -3.28
N TYR A 32 0.65 -10.93 -2.98
CA TYR A 32 1.63 -9.89 -2.77
C TYR A 32 1.71 -9.59 -1.29
N LYS A 33 2.92 -9.56 -0.75
CA LYS A 33 3.19 -9.18 0.63
C LYS A 33 3.44 -7.68 0.67
N GLY A 34 2.89 -7.05 1.71
CA GLY A 34 3.08 -5.64 1.98
C GLY A 34 3.25 -5.37 3.46
N VAL A 35 3.40 -4.09 3.77
CA VAL A 35 3.42 -3.56 5.14
C VAL A 35 2.42 -2.43 5.26
N CYS A 36 1.78 -2.31 6.41
CA CYS A 36 0.85 -1.23 6.70
C CYS A 36 1.62 0.07 6.90
N ASP A 37 1.42 1.05 6.03
CA ASP A 37 2.09 2.35 6.14
C ASP A 37 1.24 3.46 5.52
N TYR A 38 1.68 4.69 5.69
CA TYR A 38 1.02 5.84 5.11
C TYR A 38 1.32 5.98 3.60
N PRO A 39 0.36 6.45 2.79
CA PRO A 39 0.51 6.60 1.35
C PRO A 39 1.75 7.37 0.92
N ALA A 40 2.08 8.49 1.59
CA ALA A 40 3.25 9.30 1.26
C ALA A 40 4.56 8.50 1.40
N GLU A 41 4.70 7.75 2.49
CA GLU A 41 5.87 6.91 2.76
C GLU A 41 5.98 5.78 1.72
N CYS A 42 4.87 5.12 1.43
CA CYS A 42 4.83 4.03 0.45
C CYS A 42 5.16 4.47 -0.98
N ILE A 43 4.57 5.59 -1.42
CA ILE A 43 4.68 6.03 -2.81
C ILE A 43 6.02 6.74 -3.00
N GLU A 44 6.34 7.73 -2.16
CA GLU A 44 7.48 8.62 -2.39
C GLU A 44 8.81 7.95 -2.06
N LYS A 45 8.89 7.21 -0.95
CA LYS A 45 10.15 6.62 -0.49
C LYS A 45 10.37 5.24 -1.08
N GLU A 46 9.34 4.42 -1.07
CA GLU A 46 9.47 3.00 -1.44
C GLU A 46 9.15 2.73 -2.92
N GLY A 47 8.54 3.68 -3.65
CA GLY A 47 8.08 3.46 -5.02
C GLY A 47 7.08 2.31 -5.11
N GLY A 48 6.20 2.21 -4.11
CA GLY A 48 5.17 1.18 -4.00
C GLY A 48 3.79 1.67 -4.44
N PHE A 49 2.82 0.77 -4.27
CA PHE A 49 1.40 1.09 -4.39
C PHE A 49 0.61 0.68 -3.14
N ILE A 50 -0.50 1.37 -2.91
CA ILE A 50 -1.35 1.15 -1.74
C ILE A 50 -2.58 0.30 -2.08
N ILE A 51 -2.98 -0.55 -1.13
CA ILE A 51 -4.24 -1.29 -1.15
C ILE A 51 -5.06 -0.92 0.08
N ASP A 52 -6.30 -0.52 -0.15
CA ASP A 52 -7.27 -0.15 0.88
C ASP A 52 -7.78 -1.36 1.67
N ASN A 53 -8.21 -1.12 2.92
CA ASN A 53 -8.90 -2.09 3.78
C ASN A 53 -8.12 -3.39 4.04
N ARG A 54 -6.78 -3.30 4.08
CA ARG A 54 -5.88 -4.41 4.40
C ARG A 54 -5.08 -4.22 5.68
N CYS A 55 -5.25 -3.07 6.32
CA CYS A 55 -4.56 -2.67 7.53
C CYS A 55 -5.57 -2.17 8.56
N PRO A 56 -5.40 -2.52 9.84
CA PRO A 56 -6.26 -1.99 10.90
C PRO A 56 -5.88 -0.55 11.23
N GLY A 57 -6.77 0.16 11.92
CA GLY A 57 -6.56 1.54 12.35
C GLY A 57 -7.27 2.56 11.47
N ASP A 58 -6.67 3.73 11.34
CA ASP A 58 -7.29 4.85 10.63
C ASP A 58 -7.26 4.70 9.10
N LYS A 59 -8.00 5.58 8.43
CA LYS A 59 -8.13 5.57 6.97
C LYS A 59 -6.83 5.84 6.21
N TRP A 60 -5.76 6.27 6.88
CA TRP A 60 -4.45 6.55 6.27
C TRP A 60 -3.52 5.36 6.38
N ASN A 61 -3.74 4.42 7.30
CA ASN A 61 -2.96 3.19 7.36
C ASN A 61 -3.37 2.26 6.20
N LYS A 62 -2.57 2.21 5.14
CA LYS A 62 -2.83 1.43 3.94
C LYS A 62 -1.82 0.30 3.80
N CYS A 63 -2.18 -0.76 3.08
CA CYS A 63 -1.22 -1.81 2.77
C CYS A 63 -0.31 -1.35 1.63
N CYS A 64 0.94 -1.05 1.94
CA CYS A 64 1.97 -0.71 0.99
C CYS A 64 2.61 -1.96 0.38
N ILE A 65 2.61 -2.05 -0.94
CA ILE A 65 3.23 -3.14 -1.69
C ILE A 65 4.28 -2.56 -2.62
N VAL A 66 5.53 -2.99 -2.43
CA VAL A 66 6.64 -2.64 -3.32
C VAL A 66 6.80 -3.73 -4.37
N LYS A 67 6.55 -3.38 -5.64
CA LYS A 67 6.74 -4.28 -6.78
C LYS A 67 7.66 -3.64 -7.80
N ARG A 68 8.89 -4.14 -7.89
CA ARG A 68 9.87 -3.80 -8.93
C ARG A 68 9.76 -4.75 -10.12
N GLY A 69 10.28 -4.38 -11.29
CA GLY A 69 10.33 -5.27 -12.44
C GLY A 69 8.97 -5.48 -13.12
N CYS A 70 8.21 -4.42 -13.38
CA CYS A 70 6.95 -4.49 -14.15
C CYS A 70 7.16 -4.32 -15.67
N ASN A 71 8.27 -3.71 -16.09
CA ASN A 71 8.72 -3.56 -17.47
C ASN A 71 10.28 -3.58 -17.59
N GLY A 72 10.97 -4.36 -16.75
CA GLY A 72 12.45 -4.40 -16.70
C GLY A 72 13.00 -4.00 -15.33
N ALA A 73 14.29 -4.20 -15.08
CA ALA A 73 14.88 -4.13 -13.73
C ALA A 73 14.63 -2.81 -12.97
N SER A 74 14.64 -1.68 -13.68
CA SER A 74 14.50 -0.34 -13.08
C SER A 74 13.06 0.13 -12.88
N SER A 75 12.10 -0.64 -13.40
CA SER A 75 10.68 -0.27 -13.35
C SER A 75 10.02 -0.63 -12.02
N TYR A 76 8.98 0.11 -11.63
CA TYR A 76 8.23 -0.14 -10.39
C TYR A 76 6.74 0.16 -10.52
N CYS A 77 5.93 -0.52 -9.73
CA CYS A 77 4.49 -0.31 -9.68
C CYS A 77 4.13 0.75 -8.66
N SER A 78 3.38 1.76 -9.11
CA SER A 78 2.88 2.81 -8.24
C SER A 78 1.49 3.25 -8.69
N ASN A 79 0.64 3.68 -7.75
CA ASN A 79 -0.66 4.25 -8.08
C ASN A 79 -0.51 5.63 -8.73
N HIS A 80 -1.38 5.92 -9.71
CA HIS A 80 -1.39 7.18 -10.46
C HIS A 80 -1.47 8.40 -9.55
N GLY A 81 -2.24 8.28 -8.47
CA GLY A 81 -2.29 9.26 -7.40
C GLY A 81 -2.74 8.64 -6.09
N GLY A 82 -2.79 9.49 -5.08
CA GLY A 82 -3.45 9.24 -3.80
C GLY A 82 -4.11 10.53 -3.32
N TRP A 83 -4.49 10.59 -2.05
CA TRP A 83 -5.00 11.83 -1.45
C TRP A 83 -4.05 13.03 -1.62
N MET A 84 -2.74 12.79 -1.76
CA MET A 84 -1.74 13.84 -1.97
C MET A 84 -1.52 14.20 -3.46
N GLY A 85 -2.42 13.80 -4.35
CA GLY A 85 -2.34 14.08 -5.78
C GLY A 85 -1.59 13.00 -6.55
N PRO A 86 -1.15 13.29 -7.79
CA PRO A 86 -0.58 12.31 -8.70
C PRO A 86 0.89 12.00 -8.40
N LEU A 87 1.24 11.70 -7.15
CA LEU A 87 2.62 11.55 -6.69
C LEU A 87 3.39 10.49 -7.48
N GLY A 88 2.82 9.29 -7.65
CA GLY A 88 3.48 8.21 -8.39
C GLY A 88 3.78 8.60 -9.84
N ARG A 89 2.83 9.23 -10.53
CA ARG A 89 3.05 9.73 -11.90
C ARG A 89 4.07 10.86 -11.95
N SER A 90 3.94 11.84 -11.06
CA SER A 90 4.83 13.02 -11.04
C SER A 90 6.27 12.60 -10.75
N GLN A 91 6.47 11.64 -9.86
CA GLN A 91 7.77 11.06 -9.56
C GLN A 91 8.32 10.27 -10.76
N CYS A 92 7.47 9.49 -11.44
CA CYS A 92 7.88 8.81 -12.66
C CYS A 92 8.33 9.76 -13.76
N ASP A 93 7.53 10.81 -14.01
CA ASP A 93 7.81 11.84 -15.01
C ASP A 93 9.10 12.60 -14.64
N TRP A 94 9.34 12.87 -13.36
CA TRP A 94 10.58 13.49 -12.85
C TRP A 94 11.82 12.66 -13.16
N TYR A 95 11.72 11.33 -13.05
CA TYR A 95 12.79 10.40 -13.43
C TYR A 95 12.84 10.10 -14.94
N GLY A 96 12.05 10.81 -15.76
CA GLY A 96 12.00 10.61 -17.21
C GLY A 96 11.38 9.27 -17.64
N GLY A 97 10.59 8.64 -16.77
CA GLY A 97 9.99 7.33 -17.01
C GLY A 97 8.72 7.36 -17.87
N LYS A 98 8.26 6.17 -18.26
CA LYS A 98 6.99 5.97 -18.98
C LYS A 98 5.93 5.36 -18.07
N TRP A 99 4.71 5.90 -18.11
CA TRP A 99 3.60 5.47 -17.26
C TRP A 99 2.71 4.43 -17.95
N LEU A 100 3.00 3.14 -17.75
CA LEU A 100 2.42 2.01 -18.49
C LEU A 100 1.27 1.32 -17.75
N SER A 101 0.12 1.21 -18.40
CA SER A 101 -1.06 0.48 -17.88
C SER A 101 -0.92 -1.04 -18.01
N GLY A 102 -1.56 -1.81 -17.12
CA GLY A 102 -1.71 -3.26 -17.25
C GLY A 102 -0.44 -4.09 -16.99
N LYS A 103 0.62 -3.46 -16.48
CA LYS A 103 1.90 -4.11 -16.16
C LYS A 103 2.08 -4.43 -14.67
N CYS A 104 1.17 -3.94 -13.85
CA CYS A 104 1.21 -4.05 -12.41
C CYS A 104 0.00 -4.82 -11.88
N PRO A 105 0.17 -5.58 -10.78
CA PRO A 105 -0.96 -6.09 -10.03
C PRO A 105 -1.68 -4.93 -9.34
N GLY A 106 -2.91 -5.19 -8.91
CA GLY A 106 -3.65 -4.22 -8.11
C GLY A 106 -4.86 -3.63 -8.82
N PRO A 107 -5.46 -2.62 -8.20
CA PRO A 107 -6.54 -1.84 -8.79
C PRO A 107 -6.09 -1.11 -10.07
N PRO A 108 -7.04 -0.70 -10.93
CA PRO A 108 -6.76 -0.19 -12.28
C PRO A 108 -5.98 1.13 -12.34
N ASP A 109 -5.85 1.83 -11.22
CA ASP A 109 -5.06 3.05 -11.06
C ASP A 109 -3.57 2.78 -10.80
N VAL A 110 -3.19 1.52 -10.47
CA VAL A 110 -1.80 1.10 -10.34
C VAL A 110 -1.18 0.87 -11.71
N ARG A 111 -0.08 1.58 -11.97
CA ARG A 111 0.65 1.52 -13.25
C ARG A 111 2.12 1.28 -13.01
N CYS A 112 2.78 0.84 -14.07
CA CYS A 112 4.22 0.66 -14.07
C CYS A 112 4.90 1.95 -14.49
N CYS A 113 5.74 2.50 -13.62
CA CYS A 113 6.74 3.48 -14.00
C CYS A 113 7.94 2.75 -14.58
N ASP A 114 8.15 2.90 -15.87
CA ASP A 114 9.31 2.39 -16.58
C ASP A 114 10.34 3.51 -16.73
N THR A 115 11.21 3.66 -15.73
CA THR A 115 12.30 4.63 -15.79
C THR A 115 13.38 4.13 -16.76
N PRO A 116 13.96 5.02 -17.59
CA PRO A 116 15.17 4.67 -18.31
C PRO A 116 16.19 4.21 -17.26
N ALA A 117 16.77 3.02 -17.48
CA ALA A 117 17.71 2.44 -16.53
C ALA A 117 18.75 3.48 -16.12
N GLY A 118 18.95 3.65 -14.81
CA GLY A 118 20.07 4.44 -14.28
C GLY A 118 21.40 3.92 -14.78
#